data_AF-A0A949J9S8-F1
#
_entry.id   AF-A0A949J9S8-F1
#
_cell.length_a   1.000
_cell.length_b   1.000
_cell.length_c   1.000
_cell.angle_alpha   90.00
_cell.angle_beta   90.00
_cell.angle_gamma   90.00
#
_symmetry.space_group_name_H-M   'P 1'
#
loop_
_entity.id
_entity.type
_entity.pdbx_description
1 polymer ?
#
loop_
_entity_poly.entity_id
_entity_poly.type
_entity_poly.pdbx_seq_one_letter_code
_entity_poly.pdbx_strand_id
1 'polypeptide(L)' 'MFRRSERVPFSFVAEGEQFRDNVAPPPRERASLGQVAGRTLTGLVVVAGLVGSLLLGMPALDAEQQRERIQEQEQAGHER' A
#
# COMPACT_ATOMS: atom_id res chain seq x y z
N MET A 1 -24.74 57.90 -24.09
CA MET A 1 -25.94 57.54 -23.31
C MET A 1 -25.49 56.76 -22.07
N PHE A 2 -25.53 57.38 -20.90
CA PHE A 2 -25.17 56.75 -19.62
C PHE A 2 -26.33 55.85 -19.17
N ARG A 3 -26.10 54.54 -19.07
CA ARG A 3 -26.99 53.63 -18.35
C ARG A 3 -26.57 53.63 -16.89
N ARG A 4 -27.54 53.86 -15.99
CA ARG A 4 -27.38 53.90 -14.54
C ARG A 4 -26.76 52.58 -14.05
N SER A 5 -25.58 52.66 -13.45
CA SER A 5 -25.10 51.64 -12.52
C SER A 5 -25.89 51.76 -11.23
N GLU A 6 -26.72 50.78 -10.93
CA GLU A 6 -27.40 50.67 -9.64
C GLU A 6 -26.38 50.25 -8.58
N ARG A 7 -26.19 51.11 -7.58
CA ARG A 7 -25.17 50.95 -6.54
C ARG A 7 -25.72 50.00 -5.48
N VAL A 8 -25.60 48.69 -5.72
CA VAL A 8 -25.96 47.68 -4.71
C VAL A 8 -25.02 47.79 -3.50
N PRO A 9 -25.50 47.71 -2.24
CA PRO A 9 -24.74 48.23 -1.09
C PRO A 9 -23.57 47.34 -0.61
N PHE A 10 -23.47 46.10 -1.09
CA PHE A 10 -22.34 45.21 -0.84
C PHE A 10 -22.34 44.07 -1.87
N SER A 11 -21.42 44.09 -2.83
CA SER A 11 -21.19 42.94 -3.73
C SER A 11 -20.17 42.00 -3.09
N PHE A 12 -20.60 41.19 -2.12
CA PHE A 12 -19.77 40.21 -1.41
C PHE A 12 -20.04 38.77 -1.87
N VAL A 13 -20.06 38.53 -3.19
CA VAL A 13 -20.21 37.15 -3.72
C VAL A 13 -19.11 36.78 -4.70
N ALA A 14 -18.23 37.70 -5.11
CA ALA A 14 -17.11 37.38 -6.00
C ALA A 14 -15.74 37.24 -5.29
N GLU A 15 -15.59 37.72 -4.06
CA GLU A 15 -14.32 37.56 -3.32
C GLU A 15 -14.21 36.19 -2.63
N GLY A 16 -15.34 35.51 -2.33
CA GLY A 16 -15.35 34.25 -1.58
C GLY A 16 -14.85 33.02 -2.35
N GLU A 17 -14.85 33.09 -3.69
CA GLU A 17 -14.37 32.01 -4.57
C GLU A 17 -12.85 32.10 -4.80
N GLN A 18 -12.26 33.32 -4.78
CA GLN A 18 -10.81 33.51 -4.94
C GLN A 18 -10.00 33.10 -3.69
N PHE A 19 -10.62 33.05 -2.52
CA PHE A 19 -9.95 32.67 -1.27
C PHE A 19 -9.87 31.16 -1.03
N ARG A 20 -10.45 30.31 -1.89
CA ARG A 20 -10.47 28.86 -1.65
C ARG A 20 -9.55 28.03 -2.53
N ASP A 21 -8.84 28.63 -3.49
CA ASP A 21 -8.02 27.82 -4.41
C ASP A 21 -6.69 28.47 -4.85
N ASN A 22 -6.13 29.39 -4.03
CA ASN A 22 -4.80 29.95 -4.25
C ASN A 22 -3.81 29.60 -3.13
N VAL A 23 -3.85 28.34 -2.69
CA VAL A 23 -2.67 27.69 -2.12
C VAL A 23 -2.19 26.76 -3.20
N ALA A 24 -1.23 27.21 -4.03
CA ALA A 24 -0.50 26.27 -4.88
C ALA A 24 -0.09 25.09 -3.99
N PRO A 25 -0.45 23.84 -4.33
CA PRO A 25 -0.15 22.72 -3.46
C PRO A 25 1.35 22.77 -3.16
N PRO A 26 1.74 22.71 -1.87
CA PRO A 26 3.13 22.86 -1.49
C PRO A 26 3.97 21.90 -2.34
N PRO A 27 5.14 22.35 -2.86
CA PRO A 27 5.98 21.50 -3.68
C PRO A 27 6.18 20.17 -2.97
N ARG A 28 5.94 19.06 -3.68
CA ARG A 28 6.11 17.73 -3.11
C ARG A 28 7.51 17.63 -2.54
N GLU A 29 7.62 17.53 -1.22
CA GLU A 29 8.91 17.35 -0.56
C GLU A 29 9.54 16.06 -1.06
N ARG A 30 10.79 16.16 -1.51
CA ARG A 30 11.56 14.99 -1.89
C ARG A 30 11.83 14.19 -0.63
N ALA A 31 11.63 12.88 -0.70
CA ALA A 31 11.93 11.99 0.42
C ALA A 31 13.38 12.22 0.87
N SER A 32 13.56 12.46 2.17
CA SER A 32 14.90 12.58 2.74
C SER A 32 15.63 11.24 2.66
N LEU A 33 16.96 11.27 2.70
CA LEU A 33 17.78 10.04 2.70
C LEU A 33 17.38 9.08 3.83
N GLY A 34 17.05 9.61 5.02
CA GLY A 34 16.58 8.80 6.14
C GLY A 34 15.22 8.15 5.87
N GLN A 35 14.32 8.84 5.16
CA GLN A 35 13.00 8.30 4.82
C GLN A 35 13.09 7.20 3.76
N VAL A 36 14.02 7.32 2.81
CA VAL A 36 14.33 6.25 1.84
C VAL A 36 14.94 5.06 2.56
N ALA A 37 15.98 5.28 3.38
CA ALA A 37 16.66 4.24 4.12
C ALA A 37 15.72 3.49 5.07
N GLY A 38 14.80 4.19 5.73
CA GLY A 38 13.80 3.56 6.59
C GLY A 38 12.86 2.64 5.80
N ARG A 39 12.28 3.13 4.70
CA ARG A 39 11.37 2.34 3.84
C ARG A 39 12.07 1.12 3.24
N THR A 40 13.32 1.26 2.80
CA THR A 40 14.09 0.14 2.25
C THR A 40 14.42 -0.89 3.33
N LEU A 41 14.84 -0.46 4.52
CA LEU A 41 15.15 -1.36 5.63
C LEU A 41 13.92 -2.16 6.06
N THR A 42 12.77 -1.50 6.21
CA THR A 42 11.50 -2.19 6.53
C THR A 42 11.16 -3.23 5.47
N GLY A 43 11.25 -2.88 4.19
CA GLY A 43 11.01 -3.83 3.10
C GLY A 43 11.95 -5.04 3.16
N LEU A 44 13.25 -4.80 3.39
CA LEU A 44 14.25 -5.87 3.51
C LEU A 44 13.95 -6.82 4.67
N VAL A 45 13.56 -6.30 5.84
CA VAL A 45 13.22 -7.13 7.01
C VAL A 45 12.03 -8.03 6.72
N VAL A 46 10.97 -7.49 6.09
CA VAL A 46 9.79 -8.27 5.73
C VAL A 46 10.15 -9.37 4.73
N VAL A 47 10.88 -9.04 3.67
CA VAL A 47 11.32 -10.02 2.66
C VAL A 47 12.21 -11.10 3.29
N ALA A 48 13.17 -10.72 4.14
CA ALA A 48 14.04 -11.67 4.82
C ALA A 48 13.25 -12.61 5.74
N GLY A 49 12.25 -12.09 6.47
CA GLY A 49 11.36 -12.91 7.29
C GLY A 49 10.54 -13.91 6.47
N LEU A 50 9.99 -13.49 5.34
CA LEU A 50 9.26 -14.37 4.43
C LEU A 50 10.16 -15.46 3.84
N VAL A 51 11.34 -15.08 3.34
CA VAL A 51 12.33 -16.05 2.81
C VAL A 51 12.77 -17.02 3.89
N GLY A 52 13.06 -16.54 5.10
CA GLY A 52 13.38 -17.38 6.25
C GLY A 52 12.24 -18.37 6.56
N SER A 53 11.00 -17.91 6.61
CA SER A 53 9.83 -18.77 6.83
C SER A 53 9.69 -19.85 5.75
N LEU A 54 9.98 -19.52 4.48
CA LEU A 54 9.93 -20.50 3.39
C LEU A 54 11.05 -21.52 3.51
N LEU A 55 12.28 -21.08 3.77
CA LEU A 55 13.44 -21.97 3.93
C LEU A 55 13.24 -22.94 5.09
N LEU A 56 12.64 -22.49 6.20
CA LEU A 56 12.35 -23.33 7.35
C LEU A 56 11.06 -24.16 7.18
N GLY A 57 10.06 -23.67 6.43
CA GLY A 57 8.75 -24.32 6.28
C GLY A 57 8.67 -25.36 5.15
N MET A 58 9.40 -25.18 4.05
CA MET A 58 9.48 -26.13 2.95
C MET A 58 9.84 -27.57 3.37
N PRO A 59 10.88 -27.83 4.21
CA PRO A 59 11.20 -29.19 4.62
C PRO A 59 10.09 -29.86 5.43
N ALA A 60 9.24 -29.08 6.12
CA ALA A 60 8.08 -29.63 6.82
C ALA A 60 6.99 -30.10 5.84
N LEU A 61 6.79 -29.40 4.72
CA LEU A 61 5.84 -29.80 3.68
C LEU A 61 6.27 -31.09 2.97
N ASP A 62 7.56 -31.25 2.68
CA ASP A 62 8.09 -32.46 2.03
C ASP A 62 7.97 -33.70 2.95
N ALA A 63 8.22 -33.52 4.25
CA ALA A 63 8.04 -34.57 5.25
C ALA A 63 6.58 -35.03 5.37
N GLU A 64 5.62 -34.10 5.38
CA GLU A 64 4.19 -34.43 5.39
C GLU A 64 3.77 -35.09 4.06
N GLN A 65 4.21 -34.59 2.91
CA GLN A 65 3.94 -35.22 1.61
C GLN A 65 4.51 -36.63 1.50
N GLN A 66 5.67 -36.92 2.08
CA GLN A 66 6.17 -38.29 2.16
C GLN A 66 5.27 -39.19 3.02
N ARG A 67 4.78 -38.70 4.16
CA ARG A 67 3.87 -39.46 5.03
C ARG A 67 2.55 -39.78 4.33
N GLU A 68 1.97 -38.80 3.63
CA GLU A 68 0.74 -38.99 2.84
C GLU A 68 0.94 -40.07 1.77
N ARG A 69 2.04 -40.02 1.00
CA ARG A 69 2.33 -41.05 -0.01
C ARG A 69 2.50 -42.45 0.58
N ILE A 70 3.10 -42.57 1.77
CA ILE A 70 3.25 -43.86 2.43
C ILE A 70 1.88 -44.40 2.87
N GLN A 71 1.02 -43.57 3.45
CA GLN A 71 -0.33 -43.98 3.85
C GLN A 71 -1.20 -44.40 2.67
N GLU A 72 -1.16 -43.67 1.55
CA GLU A 72 -1.88 -44.04 0.33
C GLU A 72 -1.45 -45.41 -0.20
N GLN A 73 -0.15 -45.71 -0.15
CA GLN A 73 0.38 -47.01 -0.57
C GLN A 73 -0.02 -48.14 0.37
N GLU A 74 -0.02 -47.90 1.69
CA GLU A 74 -0.47 -48.88 2.68
C GLU A 74 -1.97 -49.18 2.57
N GLN A 75 -2.79 -48.16 2.30
CA GLN A 75 -4.23 -48.31 2.07
C GLN A 75 -4.50 -49.04 0.75
N ALA A 76 -3.86 -48.64 -0.34
CA ALA A 76 -3.99 -49.32 -1.64
C ALA A 76 -3.44 -50.76 -1.62
N GLY A 77 -2.49 -51.06 -0.73
CA GLY A 77 -1.97 -52.41 -0.49
C GLY A 77 -2.88 -53.26 0.40
N HIS A 78 -3.64 -52.65 1.33
CA HIS A 78 -4.61 -53.36 2.18
C HIS A 78 -5.92 -53.71 1.45
N GLU A 79 -6.24 -53.04 0.34
CA GLU A 79 -7.44 -53.32 -0.47
C GLU A 79 -7.22 -54.40 -1.56
N ARG A 80 -6.07 -55.10 -1.60
CA ARG A 80 -5.81 -56.23 -2.50
C ARG A 80 -5.66 -57.54 -1.76
#